data_AF-A0A292QSU1-F1
#
_entry.id   AF-A0A292QSU1-F1
#
_cell.length_a   1.000
_cell.length_b   1.000
_cell.length_c   1.000
_cell.angle_alpha   90.00
_cell.angle_beta   90.00
_cell.angle_gamma   90.00
#
_symmetry.space_group_name_H-M   'P 1'
#
loop_
_entity.id
_entity.type
_entity.pdbx_description
1 polymer ?
#
loop_
_entity_poly.entity_id
_entity_poly.type
_entity_poly.pdbx_seq_one_letter_code
_entity_poly.pdbx_strand_id
1 'polypeptide(L)'
;MKSIQLALNSAYYAAKDRYFVRKASPQKMNLIDLKFYDRLKETSGPKSNNFKDAYAGWKKEFGHKYRMGLREKVINNQFKQQSIISKTVRRVARCLRRVLK
;
A
#
# COMPACT_ATOMS: atom_id res chain seq x y z
N MET A 1 -4.95 17.00 2.63
CA MET A 1 -5.48 16.36 3.85
C MET A 1 -4.80 15.02 4.08
N LYS A 2 -4.19 14.78 5.26
CA LYS A 2 -3.75 13.43 5.65
C LYS A 2 -5.01 12.55 5.67
N SER A 3 -5.02 11.48 4.87
CA SER A 3 -6.17 10.58 4.85
C SER A 3 -6.15 9.73 6.11
N ILE A 4 -7.06 10.03 7.04
CA ILE A 4 -7.24 9.29 8.29
C ILE A 4 -7.39 7.79 7.99
N GLN A 5 -8.18 7.44 6.97
CA GLN A 5 -8.33 6.05 6.51
C GLN A 5 -6.99 5.39 6.12
N LEU A 6 -6.11 6.10 5.40
CA LEU A 6 -4.82 5.56 5.01
C LEU A 6 -3.93 5.31 6.23
N ALA A 7 -3.92 6.23 7.19
CA ALA A 7 -3.17 6.07 8.42
C ALA A 7 -3.69 4.88 9.24
N LEU A 8 -5.02 4.76 9.41
CA LEU A 8 -5.65 3.65 10.13
C LEU A 8 -5.37 2.30 9.48
N ASN A 9 -5.55 2.19 8.15
CA ASN A 9 -5.24 0.97 7.42
C ASN A 9 -3.75 0.61 7.55
N SER A 10 -2.85 1.59 7.41
CA SER A 10 -1.41 1.36 7.55
C SER A 10 -1.05 0.86 8.95
N ALA A 11 -1.66 1.42 10.00
CA ALA A 11 -1.45 1.01 11.38
C ALA A 11 -1.96 -0.41 11.64
N TYR A 12 -3.17 -0.73 11.16
CA TYR A 12 -3.79 -2.04 11.28
C TYR A 12 -2.95 -3.13 10.60
N TYR A 13 -2.57 -2.92 9.33
CA TYR A 13 -1.77 -3.90 8.60
C TYR A 13 -0.34 -4.02 9.15
N ALA A 14 0.26 -2.94 9.65
CA ALA A 14 1.55 -3.02 10.33
C ALA A 14 1.47 -3.86 11.62
N ALA A 15 0.38 -3.75 12.37
CA ALA A 15 0.15 -4.57 13.56
C ALA A 15 -0.06 -6.05 13.19
N LYS A 16 -0.83 -6.33 12.14
CA LYS A 16 -1.06 -7.69 11.63
C LYS A 16 0.24 -8.37 11.22
N ASP A 17 1.11 -7.66 10.51
CA ASP A 17 2.38 -8.22 10.05
C ASP A 17 3.37 -8.47 11.20
N ARG A 18 3.45 -7.55 12.18
CA ARG A 18 4.24 -7.81 13.40
C ARG A 18 3.70 -9.00 14.18
N TYR A 19 2.38 -9.15 14.26
CA TYR A 19 1.76 -10.29 14.91
C TYR A 19 2.12 -11.60 14.21
N PHE A 20 2.08 -11.62 12.88
CA PHE A 20 2.53 -12.75 12.07
C PHE A 20 4.00 -13.08 12.33
N VAL A 21 4.91 -12.10 12.24
CA VAL A 21 6.35 -12.32 12.50
C VAL A 21 6.61 -12.85 13.92
N ARG A 22 5.81 -12.39 14.90
CA ARG A 22 5.91 -12.86 16.29
C ARG A 22 5.45 -14.32 16.45
N LYS A 23 4.36 -14.72 15.79
CA LYS A 23 3.75 -16.04 15.96
C LYS A 23 4.23 -17.09 14.96
N ALA A 24 4.85 -16.67 13.86
CA ALA A 24 5.38 -17.54 12.82
C ALA A 24 6.40 -18.56 13.38
N SER A 25 6.39 -19.74 12.76
CA SER A 25 7.38 -20.81 12.93
C SER A 25 8.04 -21.09 11.56
N PRO A 26 9.10 -20.36 11.19
CA PRO A 26 9.71 -20.43 9.86
C PRO A 26 10.14 -21.84 9.43
N GLN A 27 10.48 -22.70 10.40
CA GLN A 27 10.89 -24.09 10.17
C GLN A 27 9.79 -24.97 9.57
N LYS A 28 8.52 -24.54 9.68
CA LYS A 28 7.35 -25.27 9.17
C LYS A 28 6.75 -24.62 7.91
N MET A 29 7.39 -23.57 7.38
CA MET A 29 6.89 -22.81 6.23
C MET A 29 7.39 -23.42 4.92
N ASN A 30 6.57 -23.32 3.87
CA ASN A 30 7.04 -23.60 2.52
C ASN A 30 8.00 -22.49 2.06
N LEU A 31 8.69 -22.69 0.93
CA LEU A 31 9.69 -21.76 0.41
C LEU A 31 9.11 -20.34 0.15
N ILE A 32 7.86 -20.26 -0.30
CA ILE A 32 7.20 -18.99 -0.64
C ILE A 32 6.88 -18.21 0.63
N ASP A 33 6.30 -18.88 1.62
CA ASP A 33 5.96 -18.33 2.92
C ASP A 33 7.21 -17.91 3.68
N LEU A 34 8.32 -18.65 3.54
CA LEU A 34 9.61 -18.30 4.11
C LEU A 34 10.14 -16.99 3.49
N LYS A 35 10.12 -16.86 2.15
CA LYS A 35 10.51 -15.62 1.47
C LYS A 35 9.63 -14.44 1.90
N PHE A 36 8.32 -14.67 2.06
CA PHE A 36 7.41 -13.65 2.53
C PHE A 36 7.70 -13.25 3.99
N TYR A 37 7.95 -14.23 4.85
CA TYR A 37 8.35 -14.02 6.23
C TYR A 37 9.65 -13.21 6.33
N ASP A 38 10.67 -13.55 5.56
CA ASP A 38 11.96 -12.85 5.57
C ASP A 38 11.80 -11.39 5.14
N ARG A 39 11.02 -11.14 4.10
CA ARG A 39 10.67 -9.78 3.65
C ARG A 39 9.96 -8.99 4.75
N LEU A 40 8.98 -9.60 5.42
CA LEU A 40 8.28 -8.96 6.54
C LEU A 40 9.21 -8.74 7.75
N LYS A 41 10.16 -9.64 7.99
CA LYS A 41 11.14 -9.53 9.07
C LYS A 41 12.14 -8.39 8.81
N GLU A 42 12.53 -8.15 7.56
CA GLU A 42 13.38 -7.01 7.18
C GLU A 42 12.67 -5.66 7.39
N THR A 43 11.40 -5.57 7.00
CA THR A 43 10.63 -4.32 7.08
C THR A 43 10.12 -4.04 8.48
N SER A 44 9.65 -5.06 9.19
CA SER A 44 9.00 -4.94 10.50
C SER A 44 9.90 -5.33 11.68
N GLY A 45 11.11 -5.84 11.43
CA GLY A 45 12.07 -6.27 12.44
C GLY A 45 11.89 -7.72 12.89
N PRO A 46 12.85 -8.27 13.66
CA PRO A 46 12.82 -9.65 14.12
C PRO A 46 11.69 -9.94 15.10
N LYS A 47 11.46 -11.24 15.34
CA LYS A 47 10.62 -11.73 16.43
C LYS A 47 11.22 -11.27 17.77
N SER A 48 10.47 -10.48 18.53
CA SER A 48 10.84 -10.04 19.87
C SER A 48 9.63 -10.15 20.80
N ASN A 49 9.89 -10.51 22.05
CA ASN A 49 8.89 -10.50 23.12
C ASN A 49 8.87 -9.15 23.87
N ASN A 50 9.84 -8.28 23.62
CA ASN A 50 9.93 -6.97 24.26
C ASN A 50 9.02 -5.96 23.56
N PHE A 51 8.26 -5.20 24.35
CA PHE A 51 7.37 -4.15 23.86
C PHE A 51 8.14 -3.06 23.08
N LYS A 52 9.32 -2.65 23.55
CA LYS A 52 10.10 -1.57 22.88
C LYS A 52 10.49 -1.98 21.45
N ASP A 53 10.97 -3.19 21.26
CA ASP A 53 11.33 -3.73 19.94
C ASP A 53 10.10 -3.99 19.07
N ALA A 54 9.00 -4.44 19.69
CA ALA A 54 7.72 -4.61 19.02
C ALA A 54 7.22 -3.28 18.43
N TYR A 55 7.27 -2.22 19.24
CA TYR A 55 6.87 -0.88 18.85
C TYR A 55 7.80 -0.25 17.81
N ALA A 56 9.12 -0.38 17.96
CA ALA A 56 10.08 0.11 16.98
C ALA A 56 9.87 -0.55 15.60
N GLY A 57 9.69 -1.87 15.60
CA GLY A 57 9.36 -2.63 14.40
C GLY A 57 8.02 -2.23 13.77
N TRP A 58 6.98 -2.06 14.59
CA TRP A 58 5.68 -1.58 14.15
C TRP A 58 5.74 -0.18 13.53
N LYS A 59 6.47 0.75 14.15
CA LYS A 59 6.64 2.13 13.65
C LYS A 59 7.33 2.15 12.29
N LYS A 60 8.34 1.29 12.09
CA LYS A 60 9.05 1.13 10.81
C LYS A 60 8.09 0.61 9.72
N GLU A 61 7.34 -0.45 10.02
CA GLU A 61 6.36 -1.05 9.10
C GLU A 61 5.21 -0.08 8.75
N PHE A 62 4.68 0.63 9.75
CA PHE A 62 3.67 1.67 9.57
C PHE A 62 4.15 2.73 8.57
N GLY A 63 5.38 3.25 8.74
CA GLY A 63 5.96 4.23 7.84
C GLY A 63 6.18 3.71 6.42
N HIS A 64 6.48 2.41 6.26
CA HIS A 64 6.57 1.77 4.96
C HIS A 64 5.19 1.69 4.27
N LYS A 65 4.19 1.11 4.95
CA LYS A 65 2.82 0.96 4.41
C LYS A 65 2.17 2.29 4.10
N TYR A 66 2.35 3.29 4.95
CA TYR A 66 1.82 4.63 4.72
C TYR A 66 2.40 5.25 3.44
N ARG A 67 3.71 5.12 3.21
CA ARG A 67 4.36 5.58 1.96
C ARG A 67 3.86 4.82 0.74
N MET A 68 3.68 3.51 0.85
CA MET A 68 3.14 2.69 -0.24
C MET A 68 1.71 3.08 -0.60
N GLY A 69 0.83 3.27 0.39
CA GLY A 69 -0.53 3.72 0.11
C GLY A 69 -0.61 5.17 -0.39
N LEU A 70 0.35 6.05 -0.07
CA LEU A 70 0.48 7.35 -0.74
C LEU A 70 0.84 7.19 -2.22
N ARG A 71 1.80 6.32 -2.54
CA ARG A 71 2.18 6.02 -3.94
C ARG A 71 1.02 5.41 -4.71
N GLU A 72 0.31 4.46 -4.12
CA GLU A 72 -0.87 3.84 -4.71
C GLU A 72 -1.96 4.88 -5.01
N LYS A 73 -2.18 5.85 -4.11
CA LYS A 73 -3.10 6.96 -4.38
C LYS A 73 -2.67 7.80 -5.57
N VAL A 74 -1.38 8.10 -5.70
CA VAL A 74 -0.85 8.87 -6.84
C VAL A 74 -1.07 8.10 -8.13
N ILE A 75 -0.72 6.81 -8.16
CA ILE A 75 -0.93 5.93 -9.32
C ILE A 75 -2.41 5.85 -9.68
N ASN A 76 -3.28 5.56 -8.71
CA ASN A 76 -4.73 5.48 -8.94
C ASN A 76 -5.33 6.81 -9.39
N ASN A 77 -4.78 7.95 -8.95
CA ASN A 77 -5.22 9.26 -9.42
C ASN A 77 -4.86 9.50 -10.89
N GLN A 78 -3.73 8.96 -11.38
CA GLN A 78 -3.37 9.01 -12.80
C GLN A 78 -4.42 8.30 -13.67
N PHE A 79 -4.97 7.19 -13.20
CA PHE A 79 -6.03 6.46 -13.92
C PHE A 79 -7.43 7.09 -13.81
N LYS A 80 -7.69 7.86 -12.75
CA LYS A 80 -8.96 8.63 -12.61
C LYS A 80 -9.00 9.86 -13.50
N GLN A 81 -7.84 10.46 -13.80
CA GLN A 81 -7.76 11.58 -14.71
C GLN A 81 -7.94 11.07 -16.16
N GLN A 82 -9.04 11.45 -16.80
CA GLN A 82 -9.22 11.23 -18.23
C GLN A 82 -8.01 11.77 -18.99
N SER A 83 -7.36 10.91 -19.78
CA SER A 83 -6.21 11.30 -20.58
C SER A 83 -6.54 12.54 -21.41
N ILE A 84 -5.57 13.43 -21.61
CA ILE A 84 -5.74 14.65 -22.42
C ILE A 84 -6.31 14.27 -23.80
N ILE A 85 -5.82 13.16 -24.38
CA ILE A 85 -6.30 12.58 -25.64
C ILE A 85 -7.82 12.28 -25.56
N SER A 86 -8.28 11.59 -24.52
CA SER A 86 -9.70 11.26 -24.36
C SER A 86 -10.60 12.48 -24.12
N LYS A 87 -10.07 13.58 -23.57
CA LYS A 87 -10.77 14.87 -23.47
C LYS A 87 -10.85 15.57 -24.84
N THR A 88 -9.76 15.57 -25.59
CA THR A 88 -9.68 16.17 -26.94
C THR A 88 -10.60 15.45 -27.91
N VAL A 89 -10.56 14.11 -27.96
CA VAL A 89 -11.47 13.29 -28.79
C VAL A 89 -12.93 13.57 -28.44
N ARG A 90 -13.29 13.67 -27.16
CA ARG A 90 -14.65 14.05 -26.74
C ARG A 90 -15.03 15.48 -27.11
N ARG A 91 -14.07 16.40 -27.22
CA ARG A 91 -14.32 17.79 -27.64
C ARG A 91 -14.55 17.85 -29.15
N VAL A 92 -13.73 17.16 -29.94
CA VAL A 92 -13.88 17.02 -31.39
C VAL A 92 -15.20 16.34 -31.74
N ALA A 93 -15.52 15.21 -31.11
CA ALA A 93 -16.79 14.51 -31.32
C ALA A 93 -18.02 15.38 -30.99
N ARG A 94 -17.93 16.23 -29.96
CA ARG A 94 -18.99 17.21 -29.65
C ARG A 94 -19.11 18.32 -30.69
N CYS A 95 -17.99 18.81 -31.23
CA CYS A 95 -18.00 19.79 -32.33
C CYS A 95 -18.63 19.18 -33.58
N LEU A 96 -18.20 17.98 -33.99
CA LEU A 96 -18.73 17.31 -35.17
C LEU A 96 -20.25 17.07 -35.05
N ARG A 97 -20.75 16.65 -33.89
CA ARG A 97 -22.20 16.51 -33.66
C ARG A 97 -23.00 17.81 -33.75
N ARG A 98 -22.38 18.95 -33.51
CA ARG A 98 -23.05 20.27 -33.61
C ARG A 98 -23.03 20.82 -35.02
N VAL A 99 -22.04 20.43 -35.83
CA VAL A 99 -21.88 20.88 -37.22
C VAL A 99 -22.66 19.97 -38.19
N LEU A 100 -22.81 18.68 -37.86
CA LEU A 100 -23.57 17.70 -38.64
C LEU A 100 -25.06 17.61 -38.26
N LYS A 101 -25.54 18.53 -37.40
CA LYS A 101 -26.96 18.73 -37.08
C LYS A 101 -27.40 20.02 -37.75
#